data_AF-A0AAU9GFD3-F1
#
_entry.id   AF-A0AAU9GFD3-F1
#
_cell.length_a   1.000
_cell.length_b   1.000
_cell.length_c   1.000
_cell.angle_alpha   90.00
_cell.angle_beta   90.00
_cell.angle_gamma   90.00
#
_symmetry.space_group_name_H-M   'P 1'
#
loop_
_entity.id
_entity.type
_entity.pdbx_description
1 polymer ?
#
loop_
_entity_poly.entity_id
_entity_poly.type
_entity_poly.pdbx_seq_one_letter_code
_entity_poly.pdbx_strand_id
1 'polypeptide(L)'
;MTIFHLMLYSLLANGWATTPYPPSLQCGRNAGKSNCSSRCEQTCQYKSRSCPPKICGGPCVCLEGHVIDERRAGCVLRKDCRQKQLEVPTYQVTSLKYFGANYGNDIIPEGNATAS
;
A
#
# COMPACT_ATOMS: atom_id res chain seq x y z
N MET A 1 2.37 -36.93 -32.81
CA MET A 1 1.38 -36.08 -32.12
C MET A 1 1.81 -36.01 -30.67
N THR A 2 2.68 -35.05 -30.36
CA THR A 2 2.31 -33.70 -29.89
C THR A 2 2.45 -33.66 -28.36
N ILE A 3 3.66 -33.49 -27.81
CA ILE A 3 4.38 -32.20 -27.68
C ILE A 3 3.43 -30.99 -27.41
N PHE A 4 2.27 -30.89 -28.08
CA PHE A 4 1.17 -29.98 -27.72
C PHE A 4 0.53 -30.26 -26.35
N HIS A 5 0.61 -31.49 -25.80
CA HIS A 5 0.08 -31.74 -24.45
C HIS A 5 0.93 -31.13 -23.33
N LEU A 6 2.24 -30.92 -23.55
CA LEU A 6 3.10 -30.23 -22.58
C LEU A 6 2.94 -28.71 -22.68
N MET A 7 2.64 -28.17 -23.87
CA MET A 7 2.35 -26.75 -24.06
C MET A 7 0.96 -26.32 -23.52
N LEU A 8 0.07 -27.28 -23.24
CA LEU A 8 -1.20 -27.00 -22.57
C LEU A 8 -1.04 -26.87 -21.03
N TYR A 9 0.05 -27.40 -20.47
CA TYR A 9 0.34 -27.31 -19.04
C TYR A 9 1.02 -25.99 -18.61
N SER A 10 1.49 -25.16 -19.55
CA SER A 10 2.25 -23.95 -19.24
C SER A 10 1.46 -22.64 -19.35
N LEU A 11 0.21 -22.66 -19.84
CA LEU A 11 -0.56 -21.44 -20.08
C LEU A 11 -1.59 -21.09 -19.00
N LEU A 12 -1.72 -21.90 -17.94
CA LEU A 12 -2.66 -21.64 -16.83
C LEU A 12 -1.98 -21.23 -15.52
N ALA A 13 -0.68 -20.93 -15.56
CA ALA A 13 0.05 -20.37 -14.41
C ALA A 13 0.26 -18.85 -14.55
N ASN A 14 -0.62 -18.15 -15.25
CA ASN A 14 -0.73 -16.71 -15.03
C ASN A 14 -1.60 -16.54 -13.79
N GLY A 15 -1.00 -16.75 -12.61
CA GLY A 15 -1.54 -16.23 -11.37
C GLY A 15 -1.61 -14.72 -11.51
N TRP A 16 -2.72 -14.20 -12.05
CA TRP A 16 -2.97 -12.78 -12.10
C TRP A 16 -3.00 -12.33 -10.65
N ALA A 17 -1.95 -11.63 -10.22
CA ALA A 17 -1.97 -10.90 -8.97
C ALA A 17 -3.18 -9.95 -9.06
N THR A 18 -4.28 -10.35 -8.43
CA THR A 18 -5.53 -9.59 -8.39
C THR A 18 -5.37 -8.50 -7.35
N THR A 19 -4.39 -7.61 -7.58
CA THR A 19 -4.30 -6.40 -6.78
C THR A 19 -5.54 -5.57 -7.07
N PRO A 20 -6.23 -5.03 -6.06
CA PRO A 20 -7.46 -4.27 -6.24
C PRO A 20 -7.22 -2.88 -6.88
N TYR A 21 -6.02 -2.59 -7.37
CA TYR A 21 -5.62 -1.29 -7.86
C TYR A 21 -5.22 -1.36 -9.34
N PRO A 22 -5.32 -0.25 -10.09
CA PRO A 22 -5.00 -0.25 -11.51
C PRO A 22 -3.52 -0.58 -11.75
N PRO A 23 -3.17 -1.38 -12.77
CA PRO A 23 -1.79 -1.74 -13.08
C PRO A 23 -0.93 -0.52 -13.42
N SER A 24 -1.55 0.50 -14.02
CA SER A 24 -0.94 1.79 -14.36
C SER A 24 -0.78 2.75 -13.17
N LEU A 25 -1.11 2.34 -11.95
CA LEU A 25 -0.97 3.18 -10.74
C LEU A 25 0.46 3.71 -10.60
N GLN A 26 0.60 5.00 -10.25
CA GLN A 26 1.86 5.63 -9.89
C GLN A 26 1.73 6.26 -8.51
N CYS A 27 2.64 5.93 -7.58
CA CYS A 27 2.55 6.33 -6.17
C CYS A 27 2.99 7.78 -5.88
N GLY A 28 3.30 8.56 -6.91
CA GLY A 28 3.79 9.93 -6.76
C GLY A 28 5.26 10.01 -6.33
N ARG A 29 5.72 11.22 -6.05
CA ARG A 29 7.13 11.48 -5.72
C ARG A 29 7.48 10.93 -4.34
N ASN A 30 8.67 10.34 -4.21
CA ASN A 30 9.22 9.75 -2.98
C ASN A 30 8.37 8.60 -2.40
N ALA A 31 7.61 7.91 -3.24
CA ALA A 31 6.81 6.76 -2.86
C ALA A 31 7.04 5.61 -3.85
N GLY A 32 6.87 4.37 -3.36
CA GLY A 32 7.01 3.14 -4.13
C GLY A 32 5.76 2.28 -4.04
N LYS A 33 5.64 1.32 -4.95
CA LYS A 33 4.60 0.28 -4.88
C LYS A 33 5.00 -0.77 -3.84
N SER A 34 4.04 -1.20 -3.04
CA SER A 34 4.13 -2.35 -2.14
C SER A 34 2.94 -3.28 -2.37
N ASN A 35 3.20 -4.59 -2.32
CA ASN A 35 2.15 -5.60 -2.44
C ASN A 35 1.26 -5.65 -1.18
N CYS A 36 1.84 -5.38 -0.02
CA CYS A 36 1.14 -5.31 1.26
C CYS A 36 1.83 -4.28 2.15
N SER A 37 1.22 -3.12 2.31
CA SER A 37 1.73 -2.05 3.17
C SER A 37 1.08 -2.07 4.55
N SER A 38 1.61 -1.27 5.47
CA SER A 38 0.93 -1.00 6.75
C SER A 38 -0.20 0.00 6.54
N ARG A 39 -1.34 -0.21 7.22
CA ARG A 39 -2.41 0.80 7.29
C ARG A 39 -2.05 2.01 8.15
N CYS A 40 -1.04 1.86 9.02
CA CYS A 40 -0.65 2.84 10.03
C CYS A 40 0.68 3.51 9.72
N GLU A 41 0.91 3.80 8.44
CA GLU A 41 2.13 4.43 7.97
C GLU A 41 2.41 5.76 8.67
N GLN A 42 3.70 6.05 8.88
CA GLN A 42 4.11 7.21 9.64
C GLN A 42 3.80 8.50 8.88
N THR A 43 3.17 9.47 9.56
CA THR A 43 2.85 10.78 8.99
C THR A 43 3.63 11.88 9.67
N CYS A 44 3.71 13.08 9.09
CA CYS A 44 4.33 14.23 9.75
C CYS A 44 3.71 14.53 11.12
N GLN A 45 2.43 14.21 11.33
CA GLN A 45 1.72 14.47 12.58
C GLN A 45 1.79 13.30 13.56
N TYR A 46 1.72 12.06 13.07
CA TYR A 46 1.52 10.88 13.92
C TYR A 46 2.52 9.76 13.66
N LYS A 47 2.94 9.11 14.75
CA LYS A 47 3.67 7.84 14.74
C LYS A 47 2.92 6.84 15.60
N SER A 48 2.43 5.78 14.96
CA SER A 48 1.73 4.69 15.65
C SER A 48 2.72 3.85 16.47
N ARG A 49 2.36 3.51 17.71
CA ARG A 49 3.11 2.57 18.55
C ARG A 49 2.88 1.12 18.13
N SER A 50 1.66 0.82 17.69
CA SER A 50 1.25 -0.48 17.18
C SER A 50 0.35 -0.31 15.97
N CYS A 51 0.37 -1.29 15.07
CA CYS A 51 -0.58 -1.37 13.95
C CYS A 51 -1.18 -2.78 13.90
N PRO A 52 -2.51 -2.93 13.72
CA PRO A 52 -3.14 -4.24 13.59
C PRO A 52 -2.57 -5.03 12.39
N PRO A 53 -2.06 -6.26 12.57
CA PRO A 53 -1.28 -6.96 11.56
C PRO A 53 -2.10 -7.68 10.47
N LYS A 54 -3.43 -7.66 10.54
CA LYS A 54 -4.28 -8.58 9.75
C LYS A 54 -4.69 -8.06 8.37
N ILE A 55 -4.50 -6.78 8.07
CA ILE A 55 -5.04 -6.16 6.86
C ILE A 55 -3.96 -5.29 6.20
N CYS A 56 -3.57 -5.66 4.97
CA CYS A 56 -2.68 -4.87 4.12
C CYS A 56 -3.30 -3.52 3.81
N GLY A 57 -2.48 -2.47 3.80
CA GLY A 57 -2.82 -1.12 3.40
C GLY A 57 -2.88 -0.91 1.88
N GLY A 58 -3.01 0.36 1.49
CA GLY A 58 -2.90 0.85 0.13
C GLY A 58 -1.60 0.42 -0.55
N PRO A 59 -1.54 0.41 -1.88
CA PRO A 59 -0.39 -0.13 -2.61
C PRO A 59 0.80 0.84 -2.61
N CYS A 60 0.64 2.05 -2.09
CA CYS A 60 1.68 3.06 -2.07
C CYS A 60 2.24 3.23 -0.66
N VAL A 61 3.57 3.27 -0.59
CA VAL A 61 4.32 3.52 0.64
C VAL A 61 5.36 4.59 0.38
N CYS A 62 5.65 5.41 1.39
CA CYS A 62 6.77 6.33 1.33
C CYS A 62 8.09 5.56 1.28
N LEU A 63 9.03 6.05 0.48
CA LEU A 63 10.39 5.52 0.47
C LEU A 63 11.08 5.77 1.81
N GLU A 64 12.17 5.07 2.06
CA GLU A 64 12.95 5.20 3.29
C GLU A 64 13.31 6.67 3.59
N GLY A 65 13.22 7.06 4.86
CA GLY A 65 13.46 8.43 5.33
C GLY A 65 12.33 9.43 5.02
N HIS A 66 11.30 9.02 4.29
CA HIS A 66 10.13 9.84 3.98
C HIS A 66 8.93 9.42 4.82
N VAL A 67 8.05 10.40 5.09
CA VAL A 67 6.80 10.23 5.82
C VAL A 67 5.67 10.94 5.10
N ILE A 68 4.44 10.54 5.36
CA ILE A 68 3.26 11.13 4.73
C ILE A 68 3.02 12.53 5.31
N ASP A 69 2.99 13.56 4.46
CA ASP A 69 2.45 14.88 4.79
C ASP A 69 1.04 14.97 4.20
N GLU A 70 0.04 14.71 5.03
CA GLU A 70 -1.37 14.73 4.63
C GLU A 70 -1.81 16.11 4.12
N ARG A 71 -1.13 17.20 4.53
CA ARG A 71 -1.43 18.55 4.04
C ARG A 71 -0.91 18.78 2.62
N ARG A 72 0.15 18.08 2.23
CA ARG A 72 0.74 18.14 0.88
C ARG A 72 0.30 16.96 0.01
N ALA A 73 -0.52 16.07 0.55
CA ALA A 73 -0.99 14.85 -0.10
C ALA A 73 0.16 14.02 -0.72
N GLY A 74 1.22 13.75 0.05
CA GLY A 74 2.34 12.95 -0.44
C GLY A 74 3.48 12.73 0.55
N CYS A 75 4.55 12.12 0.07
CA CYS A 75 5.72 11.76 0.87
C CYS A 75 6.78 12.86 0.87
N VAL A 76 7.20 13.29 2.07
CA VAL A 76 8.24 14.30 2.28
C VAL A 76 9.33 13.76 3.20
N LEU A 77 10.53 14.34 3.16
CA LEU A 77 11.56 14.00 4.13
C LEU A 77 11.07 14.35 5.53
N ARG A 78 11.37 13.50 6.52
CA ARG A 78 10.91 13.73 7.91
C ARG A 78 11.31 15.09 8.47
N LYS A 79 12.47 15.61 8.05
CA LYS A 79 13.00 16.93 8.41
C LYS A 79 12.21 18.10 7.82
N ASP A 80 11.44 17.88 6.75
CA ASP A 80 10.64 18.91 6.07
C ASP A 80 9.25 19.08 6.71
N CYS A 81 8.91 18.23 7.68
CA CYS A 81 7.69 18.36 8.47
C CYS A 81 7.78 19.61 9.35
N ARG A 82 6.79 20.50 9.25
CA ARG A 82 6.74 21.77 10.01
C ARG A 82 6.23 21.64 11.45
N GLN A 83 6.12 20.41 11.96
CA GLN A 83 5.54 20.12 13.26
C GLN A 83 6.25 18.97 13.97
N LYS A 84 6.14 18.97 15.30
CA LYS A 84 6.56 17.83 16.12
C LYS A 84 5.56 16.70 15.91
N GLN A 85 6.09 15.50 15.72
CA GLN A 85 5.27 14.29 15.57
C GLN A 85 4.86 13.79 16.95
N LEU A 86 3.60 13.37 17.04
CA LEU A 86 3.01 12.80 18.23
C LEU A 86 3.03 11.27 18.14
N GLU A 87 3.50 10.63 19.20
CA GLU A 87 3.37 9.18 19.33
C GLU A 87 1.98 8.84 19.86
N VAL A 88 1.24 8.04 19.11
CA VAL A 88 -0.14 7.65 19.43
C VAL A 88 -0.27 6.13 19.41
N PRO A 89 -1.25 5.53 20.11
CA PRO A 89 -1.42 4.08 20.12
C PRO A 89 -1.53 3.48 18.72
N THR A 90 -2.41 4.05 17.89
CA THR A 90 -2.65 3.68 16.50
C THR A 90 -3.19 4.91 15.75
N TYR A 91 -2.72 5.11 14.52
CA TYR A 91 -3.24 6.07 13.56
C TYR A 91 -3.27 5.43 12.18
N GLN A 92 -4.43 5.35 11.55
CA GLN A 92 -4.59 4.84 10.18
C GLN A 92 -4.73 6.01 9.21
N VAL A 93 -3.94 6.01 8.14
CA VAL A 93 -3.98 7.08 7.13
C VAL A 93 -5.19 6.85 6.23
N THR A 94 -6.18 7.75 6.29
CA THR A 94 -7.39 7.67 5.45
C THR A 94 -7.53 8.86 4.50
N SER A 95 -6.69 9.87 4.64
CA SER A 95 -6.76 11.14 3.91
C SER A 95 -6.08 11.13 2.54
N LEU A 96 -5.19 10.17 2.27
CA LEU A 96 -4.39 10.13 1.05
C LEU A 96 -4.68 8.86 0.23
N LYS A 97 -5.15 9.05 -1.01
CA LYS A 97 -5.51 7.96 -1.92
C LYS A 97 -4.33 7.00 -2.13
N TYR A 98 -4.58 5.70 -2.00
CA TYR A 98 -3.61 4.62 -2.18
C TYR A 98 -2.54 4.48 -1.08
N PHE A 99 -2.65 5.21 0.02
CA PHE A 99 -1.76 5.07 1.18
C PHE A 99 -2.56 4.58 2.40
N GLY A 100 -1.88 3.84 3.28
CA GLY A 100 -2.44 3.38 4.55
C GLY A 100 -3.80 2.67 4.41
N ALA A 101 -4.83 3.16 5.08
CA ALA A 101 -6.17 2.61 5.05
C ALA A 101 -7.05 3.11 3.88
N ASN A 102 -6.49 3.86 2.92
CA ASN A 102 -7.23 4.39 1.78
C ASN A 102 -6.81 3.69 0.48
N TYR A 103 -7.76 2.99 -0.14
CA TYR A 103 -7.56 2.11 -1.29
C TYR A 103 -7.92 2.77 -2.64
N GLY A 104 -8.37 4.03 -2.61
CA GLY A 104 -9.08 4.63 -3.74
C GLY A 104 -10.52 4.13 -3.87
N ASN A 105 -11.19 4.44 -4.99
CA ASN A 105 -12.57 4.03 -5.26
C ASN A 105 -12.70 2.52 -5.56
N ASP A 106 -11.59 1.79 -5.57
CA ASP A 106 -11.54 0.37 -5.85
C ASP A 106 -11.73 -0.39 -4.54
N ILE A 107 -13.00 -0.54 -4.13
CA ILE A 107 -13.40 -1.31 -2.96
C ILE A 107 -13.10 -2.78 -3.24
N ILE A 108 -12.23 -3.41 -2.44
CA ILE A 108 -12.04 -4.86 -2.47
C ILE A 108 -13.37 -5.50 -2.00
N PRO A 109 -14.05 -6.33 -2.80
CA PRO A 109 -15.09 -7.19 -2.25
C PRO A 109 -14.43 -8.12 -1.23
N GLU A 110 -14.90 -8.09 0.02
CA GLU A 110 -14.46 -8.98 1.09
C GLU A 110 -14.53 -10.43 0.59
N GLY A 111 -13.38 -11.07 0.31
CA GLY A 111 -13.41 -12.45 -0.17
C GLY A 111 -12.13 -13.06 -0.74
N ASN A 112 -11.04 -12.32 -0.98
CA ASN A 112 -9.86 -12.90 -1.66
C ASN A 112 -8.53 -12.85 -0.87
N ALA A 113 -8.52 -12.32 0.35
CA ALA A 113 -7.34 -12.39 1.21
C ALA A 113 -7.14 -13.82 1.75
N THR A 114 -6.86 -14.78 0.86
CA THR A 114 -6.31 -16.08 1.21
C THR A 114 -4.84 -15.85 1.53
N ALA A 115 -4.53 -15.93 2.83
CA ALA A 115 -3.18 -16.00 3.35
C ALA A 115 -2.39 -17.09 2.59
N SER A 116 -1.14 -16.78 2.26
CA SER A 116 -0.12 -17.80 1.92
C SER A 116 0.18 -18.69 3.12
#